data_AF-A0A949Y001-F1
#
_entry.id   AF-A0A949Y001-F1
#
_cell.length_a   1.000
_cell.length_b   1.000
_cell.length_c   1.000
_cell.angle_alpha   90.00
_cell.angle_beta   90.00
_cell.angle_gamma   90.00
#
_symmetry.space_group_name_H-M   'P 1'
#
loop_
_entity.id
_entity.type
_entity.pdbx_description
1 polymer ?
#
loop_
_entity_poly.entity_id
_entity_poly.type
_entity_poly.pdbx_seq_one_letter_code
_entity_poly.pdbx_strand_id
1 'polypeptide(L)'
;QQALSYLTRFGSVTVLNGHIHQILQKVEGNVTFHTARSTAFPQPAPGRAAGPGPIKDVPAEKLRSMLGLTSVNFVAGRRSLAVIDATLG
;
A
#
# COMPACT_ATOMS: atom_id res chain seq x y z
N GLN A 1 -4.44 3.19 -18.28
CA GLN A 1 -3.37 2.56 -17.48
C GLN A 1 -1.99 3.21 -17.76
N GLN A 2 -1.92 4.54 -17.97
CA GLN A 2 -0.66 5.18 -18.37
C GLN A 2 0.38 5.26 -17.25
N ALA A 3 -0.03 5.43 -15.99
CA ALA A 3 0.92 5.51 -14.88
C ALA A 3 1.68 4.19 -14.63
N LEU A 4 1.02 3.05 -14.83
CA LEU A 4 1.62 1.73 -14.62
C LEU A 4 2.65 1.37 -15.70
N SER A 5 2.51 1.89 -16.91
CA SER A 5 3.46 1.60 -17.99
C SER A 5 4.87 2.07 -17.65
N TYR A 6 5.03 3.16 -16.89
CA TYR A 6 6.33 3.65 -16.41
C TYR A 6 7.03 2.68 -15.44
N LEU A 7 6.29 1.75 -14.83
CA LEU A 7 6.82 0.79 -13.86
C LEU A 7 7.25 -0.54 -14.50
N THR A 8 6.91 -0.76 -15.77
CA THR A 8 7.21 -2.02 -16.50
C THR A 8 8.71 -2.30 -16.62
N ARG A 9 9.55 -1.26 -16.59
CA ARG A 9 11.02 -1.38 -16.67
C ARG A 9 11.67 -2.02 -15.44
N PHE A 10 10.97 -2.08 -14.31
CA PHE A 10 11.52 -2.63 -13.08
C PHE A 10 11.17 -4.11 -12.96
N GLY A 11 12.07 -4.98 -12.50
CA GLY A 11 11.76 -6.40 -12.33
C GLY A 11 10.78 -6.70 -11.19
N SER A 12 10.69 -5.81 -10.20
CA SER A 12 9.77 -5.90 -9.06
C SER A 12 9.55 -4.51 -8.47
N VAL A 13 8.29 -4.17 -8.18
CA VAL A 13 7.91 -2.88 -7.58
C VAL A 13 6.98 -3.14 -6.40
N THR A 14 7.28 -2.52 -5.26
CA THR A 14 6.37 -2.47 -4.11
C THR A 14 5.84 -1.04 -3.96
N VAL A 15 4.51 -0.89 -3.95
CA VAL A 15 3.83 0.39 -3.73
C VAL A 15 3.19 0.36 -2.35
N LEU A 16 3.65 1.25 -1.46
CA LEU A 16 3.04 1.48 -0.15
C LEU A 16 2.08 2.66 -0.27
N ASN A 17 0.80 2.47 0.04
CA ASN A 17 -0.19 3.55 -0.05
C ASN A 17 -1.10 3.65 1.18
N GLY A 18 -1.94 4.69 1.18
CA GLY A 18 -2.98 4.93 2.17
C GLY A 18 -4.26 5.48 1.51
N HIS A 19 -4.79 6.57 2.04
CA HIS A 19 -6.00 7.29 1.57
C HIS A 19 -7.33 6.54 1.76
N ILE A 20 -7.39 5.23 1.59
CA ILE A 20 -8.64 4.46 1.62
C ILE A 20 -9.00 3.88 3.00
N HIS A 21 -8.12 4.01 4.01
CA HIS A 21 -8.33 3.52 5.39
C HIS A 21 -8.61 2.00 5.51
N GLN A 22 -8.13 1.19 4.56
CA GLN A 22 -8.26 -0.27 4.58
C GLN A 22 -6.88 -0.93 4.47
N ILE A 23 -6.76 -2.16 4.97
CA ILE A 23 -5.60 -3.02 4.70
C ILE A 23 -5.97 -3.95 3.55
N LEU A 24 -5.35 -3.72 2.40
CA LEU A 24 -5.54 -4.49 1.18
C LEU A 24 -4.19 -4.74 0.52
N GLN A 25 -4.12 -5.86 -0.19
CA GLN A 25 -3.01 -6.18 -1.07
C GLN A 25 -3.54 -6.47 -2.47
N LYS A 26 -2.84 -5.95 -3.47
CA LYS A 26 -3.16 -6.20 -4.88
C LYS A 26 -1.88 -6.40 -5.67
N VAL A 27 -1.89 -7.35 -6.60
CA VAL A 27 -0.79 -7.58 -7.52
C VAL A 27 -1.25 -7.28 -8.94
N GLU A 28 -0.48 -6.48 -9.67
CA GLU A 28 -0.65 -6.20 -11.09
C GLU A 28 0.69 -6.39 -11.80
N GLY A 29 0.87 -7.55 -12.46
CA GLY A 29 2.15 -7.92 -13.06
C GLY A 29 3.27 -8.01 -12.03
N ASN A 30 4.31 -7.20 -12.20
CA ASN A 30 5.48 -7.06 -11.32
C ASN A 30 5.28 -6.05 -10.17
N VAL A 31 4.11 -5.41 -10.08
CA VAL A 31 3.80 -4.38 -9.08
C VAL A 31 2.92 -4.97 -7.98
N THR A 32 3.37 -4.88 -6.73
CA THR A 32 2.59 -5.26 -5.53
C THR A 32 2.20 -4.01 -4.75
N PHE A 33 0.91 -3.80 -4.53
CA PHE A 33 0.34 -2.71 -3.75
C PHE A 33 0.02 -3.17 -2.34
N HIS A 34 0.37 -2.37 -1.34
CA HIS A 34 0.02 -2.54 0.06
C HIS A 34 -0.64 -1.27 0.57
N THR A 35 -1.85 -1.40 1.10
CA THR A 35 -2.60 -0.26 1.66
C THR A 35 -2.64 -0.36 3.19
N ALA A 36 -2.64 0.79 3.87
CA ALA A 36 -2.72 0.86 5.32
C ALA A 36 -4.02 1.52 5.81
N ARG A 37 -4.42 1.16 7.03
CA ARG A 37 -5.42 1.92 7.81
C ARG A 37 -4.85 3.27 8.23
N SER A 38 -5.72 4.25 8.46
CA SER A 38 -5.32 5.56 8.98
C SER A 38 -5.01 5.52 10.47
N THR A 39 -4.19 6.46 10.92
CA THR A 39 -3.94 6.73 12.34
C THR A 39 -4.96 7.68 12.96
N ALA A 40 -5.75 8.40 12.15
CA ALA A 40 -6.68 9.42 12.65
C ALA A 40 -8.00 8.81 13.15
N PHE A 41 -8.64 7.97 12.33
CA PHE A 41 -9.90 7.32 12.67
C PHE A 41 -10.13 6.06 11.82
N PRO A 42 -10.87 5.08 12.37
CA PRO A 42 -11.29 3.92 11.61
C PRO A 42 -12.47 4.25 10.70
N GLN A 43 -12.47 3.67 9.50
CA GLN A 43 -13.61 3.69 8.58
C GLN A 43 -14.31 2.32 8.55
N PRO A 44 -15.62 2.28 8.22
CA PRO A 44 -16.33 1.05 7.94
C PRO A 44 -15.66 0.23 6.83
N ALA A 45 -15.85 -1.09 6.85
CA ALA A 45 -15.43 -1.91 5.72
C ALA A 45 -16.23 -1.54 4.46
N PRO A 46 -15.68 -1.77 3.25
CA PRO A 46 -16.38 -1.50 2.00
C PRO A 46 -17.78 -2.13 1.98
N GLY A 47 -18.79 -1.35 1.58
CA GLY A 47 -20.19 -1.79 1.49
C GLY A 47 -20.93 -1.91 2.84
N ARG A 48 -20.34 -1.52 3.97
CA ARG A 48 -20.99 -1.60 5.29
C ARG A 48 -21.61 -0.29 5.78
N ALA A 49 -21.43 0.80 5.06
CA ALA A 49 -22.00 2.11 5.39
C ALA A 49 -22.36 2.88 4.10
N ALA A 50 -23.16 3.94 4.25
CA ALA A 50 -23.60 4.78 3.13
C ALA A 50 -22.44 5.56 2.46
N GLY A 51 -21.32 5.75 3.15
CA GLY A 51 -20.15 6.45 2.61
C GLY A 51 -18.92 6.38 3.52
N PRO A 52 -17.79 6.97 3.09
CA PRO A 52 -16.57 7.04 3.89
C PRO A 52 -16.74 8.03 5.04
N GLY A 53 -16.19 7.69 6.21
CA GLY A 53 -16.24 8.55 7.38
C GLY A 53 -15.86 7.83 8.67
N PRO A 54 -15.64 8.57 9.76
CA PRO A 54 -15.28 7.99 11.04
C PRO A 54 -16.41 7.13 11.60
N ILE A 55 -16.05 5.95 12.12
CA ILE A 55 -16.94 5.20 13.01
C ILE A 55 -16.97 5.95 14.34
N LYS A 56 -18.14 6.46 14.73
CA LYS A 56 -18.29 7.33 15.91
C LYS A 56 -18.30 6.55 17.22
N ASP A 57 -18.88 5.34 17.21
CA ASP A 57 -19.15 4.56 18.42
C ASP A 57 -18.12 3.45 18.63
N VAL A 58 -16.83 3.79 18.60
CA VAL A 58 -15.75 2.83 18.87
C VAL A 58 -15.39 2.89 20.35
N PRO A 59 -15.55 1.78 21.10
CA PRO A 59 -15.07 1.72 22.47
C PRO A 59 -13.56 2.00 22.57
N ALA A 60 -13.13 2.74 23.60
CA ALA A 60 -11.76 3.22 23.72
C ALA A 60 -10.72 2.08 23.70
N GLU A 61 -11.06 0.95 24.33
CA GLU A 61 -10.23 -0.25 24.39
C GLU A 61 -10.07 -0.95 23.03
N LYS A 62 -11.01 -0.72 22.09
CA LYS A 62 -10.95 -1.29 20.73
C LYS A 62 -10.28 -0.36 19.73
N LEU A 63 -10.27 0.96 19.96
CA LEU A 63 -9.83 1.97 19.00
C LEU A 63 -8.43 1.67 18.43
N ARG A 64 -7.46 1.36 19.30
CA ARG A 64 -6.08 1.10 18.88
C ARG A 64 -5.97 -0.02 17.83
N SER A 65 -6.81 -1.06 17.94
CA SER A 65 -6.81 -2.20 17.01
C SER A 65 -7.39 -1.87 15.63
N MET A 66 -8.08 -0.73 15.50
CA MET A 66 -8.73 -0.30 14.26
C MET A 66 -7.96 0.79 13.51
N LEU A 67 -6.88 1.31 14.10
CA LEU A 67 -5.97 2.27 13.48
C LEU A 67 -4.78 1.53 12.86
N GLY A 68 -4.15 2.14 11.86
CA GLY A 68 -3.09 1.50 11.07
C GLY A 68 -1.71 2.08 11.29
N LEU A 69 -0.74 1.19 11.46
CA LEU A 69 0.67 1.44 11.21
C LEU A 69 1.18 0.32 10.29
N THR A 70 2.04 0.66 9.33
CA THR A 70 2.70 -0.31 8.46
C THR A 70 4.19 -0.23 8.68
N SER A 71 4.82 -1.37 8.94
CA SER A 71 6.27 -1.48 9.10
C SER A 71 6.87 -2.23 7.92
N VAL A 72 7.98 -1.71 7.38
CA VAL A 72 8.73 -2.33 6.29
C VAL A 72 10.18 -2.49 6.73
N ASN A 73 10.67 -3.72 6.66
CA ASN A 73 12.07 -4.03 6.92
C ASN A 73 12.79 -4.18 5.58
N PHE A 74 13.65 -3.22 5.25
CA PHE A 74 14.51 -3.31 4.08
C PHE A 74 15.80 -4.03 4.43
N VAL A 75 16.10 -5.10 3.70
CA VAL A 75 17.36 -5.83 3.79
C VAL A 75 18.00 -5.81 2.41
N ALA A 76 19.10 -5.08 2.27
CA ALA A 76 19.85 -5.05 1.02
C ALA A 76 20.45 -6.44 0.73
N GLY A 77 20.22 -6.95 -0.49
CA GLY A 77 20.84 -8.18 -0.94
C GLY A 77 22.36 -8.01 -1.13
N ARG A 78 23.14 -9.08 -0.91
CA ARG A 78 24.60 -9.09 -1.13
C ARG A 78 25.03 -9.36 -2.58
N ARG A 79 24.08 -9.51 -3.51
CA ARG A 79 24.38 -9.82 -4.91
C ARG A 79 24.61 -8.53 -5.70
N SER A 80 25.54 -8.56 -6.66
CA SER A 80 25.69 -7.46 -7.60
C SER A 80 24.37 -7.21 -8.34
N LEU A 81 24.00 -5.94 -8.49
CA LEU A 81 22.87 -5.54 -9.31
C LEU A 81 23.20 -5.85 -10.79
N ALA A 82 22.17 -6.17 -11.58
CA ALA A 82 22.33 -6.28 -13.02
C ALA A 82 22.60 -4.88 -13.59
N VAL A 83 23.77 -4.70 -14.20
CA VAL A 83 24.09 -3.50 -14.97
C VAL A 83 23.52 -3.72 -16.37
N ILE A 84 22.69 -2.79 -16.83
CA ILE A 84 22.12 -2.79 -18.18
C ILE A 84 22.54 -1.48 -18.83
N ASP A 85 23.39 -1.58 -19.85
CA ASP A 85 23.76 -0.45 -20.71
C ASP A 85 22.77 -0.33 -21.86
N ALA A 86 22.37 0.89 -22.20
CA ALA A 86 21.52 1.19 -23.35
C ALA A 86 22.02 2.44 -24.07
N THR A 87 21.93 2.46 -25.41
CA THR A 87 22.16 3.65 -26.24
C THR A 87 20.90 4.50 -26.29
N LEU A 88 21.02 5.78 -26.66
CA LEU A 88 19.91 6.75 -26.63
C LEU A 88 18.77 6.47 -27.64
N GLY A 89 18.95 5.51 -28.56
CA GLY A 89 18.05 5.36 -29.71
C GLY A 89 18.34 6.43 -30.76
#